data_AF-B0WBE6-F1
#
_entry.id   AF-B0WBE6-F1
#
_cell.length_a   1.000
_cell.length_b   1.000
_cell.length_c   1.000
_cell.angle_alpha   90.00
_cell.angle_beta   90.00
_cell.angle_gamma   90.00
#
_symmetry.space_group_name_H-M   'P 1'
#
loop_
_entity.id
_entity.type
_entity.pdbx_description
1 polymer ?
#
loop_
_entity_poly.entity_id
_entity_poly.type
_entity_poly.pdbx_seq_one_letter_code
_entity_poly.pdbx_strand_id
1 'polypeptide(L)'
;MATQLGPKAFTIDRLLAIFYAILDEKVGLTCNLLAQISTLIHLKFLNFASGEGTAMDGSARLQCTVRMTFIVHIGKMVGFNVRQYLCDFF
;
A
#
# COMPACT_ATOMS: atom_id res chain seq x y z
N MET A 1 21.84 -2.53 -1.50
CA MET A 1 21.69 -1.22 -2.16
C MET A 1 20.35 -0.63 -1.74
N ALA A 2 20.37 0.57 -1.16
CA ALA A 2 19.17 1.23 -0.66
C ALA A 2 18.39 1.81 -1.85
N THR A 3 17.08 1.60 -1.91
CA THR A 3 16.18 2.39 -2.75
C THR A 3 16.31 3.86 -2.33
N GLN A 4 17.18 4.61 -3.01
CA GLN A 4 17.46 6.04 -2.75
C GLN A 4 16.32 6.98 -3.19
N LEU A 5 15.24 6.43 -3.77
CA LEU A 5 14.01 7.18 -3.99
C LEU A 5 13.15 7.09 -2.73
N GLY A 6 12.88 8.25 -2.12
CA GLY A 6 11.84 8.36 -1.09
C GLY A 6 10.53 7.74 -1.55
N PRO A 7 9.69 7.24 -0.63
CA PRO A 7 8.54 6.42 -0.99
C PRO A 7 7.62 7.17 -1.97
N LYS A 8 7.39 6.58 -3.15
CA LYS A 8 6.64 7.24 -4.21
C LYS A 8 5.19 7.38 -3.78
N ALA A 9 4.63 8.58 -3.92
CA ALA A 9 3.24 8.81 -3.60
C ALA A 9 2.33 8.11 -4.64
N PHE A 10 1.27 7.44 -4.19
CA PHE A 10 0.32 6.70 -5.02
C PHE A 10 -1.13 7.03 -4.65
N THR A 11 -2.05 6.88 -5.60
CA THR A 11 -3.49 7.07 -5.37
C THR A 11 -4.14 5.80 -4.80
N ILE A 12 -5.32 5.94 -4.20
CA ILE A 12 -6.10 4.82 -3.66
C ILE A 12 -6.44 3.82 -4.77
N ASP A 13 -6.80 4.29 -5.97
CA ASP A 13 -7.09 3.42 -7.13
C ASP A 13 -5.91 2.52 -7.48
N ARG A 14 -4.69 3.06 -7.45
CA ARG A 14 -3.47 2.28 -7.72
C ARG A 14 -3.20 1.27 -6.62
N LEU A 15 -3.43 1.63 -5.35
CA LEU A 15 -3.31 0.72 -4.21
C LEU A 15 -4.30 -0.45 -4.36
N LEU A 16 -5.56 -0.16 -4.68
CA LEU A 16 -6.59 -1.16 -4.90
C LEU A 16 -6.28 -2.05 -6.11
N ALA A 17 -5.83 -1.48 -7.22
CA ALA A 17 -5.44 -2.25 -8.41
C ALA A 17 -4.30 -3.23 -8.10
N ILE A 18 -3.28 -2.79 -7.34
CA ILE A 18 -2.20 -3.69 -6.90
C ILE A 18 -2.73 -4.73 -5.93
N PHE A 19 -3.59 -4.34 -4.98
CA PHE A 19 -4.21 -5.27 -4.04
C PHE A 19 -4.98 -6.38 -4.78
N TYR A 20 -5.81 -6.02 -5.76
CA TYR A 20 -6.52 -6.99 -6.61
C TYR A 20 -5.61 -7.80 -7.53
N ALA A 21 -4.44 -7.27 -7.91
CA ALA A 21 -3.48 -8.00 -8.72
C ALA A 21 -2.70 -9.06 -7.92
N ILE A 22 -2.49 -8.83 -6.62
CA ILE A 22 -1.82 -9.80 -5.72
C ILE A 22 -2.80 -10.73 -5.02
N LEU A 23 -4.08 -10.34 -4.91
CA LEU A 23 -5.14 -11.15 -4.34
C LEU A 23 -5.69 -12.06 -5.45
N ASP A 24 -5.42 -13.35 -5.35
CA ASP A 24 -5.94 -14.35 -6.30
C ASP A 24 -7.47 -14.52 -6.19
N GLU A 25 -8.05 -14.13 -5.05
CA GLU A 25 -9.49 -14.12 -4.82
C GLU A 25 -10.17 -12.81 -5.23
N LYS A 26 -11.37 -12.93 -5.79
CA LYS A 26 -12.24 -11.79 -6.07
C LYS A 26 -12.99 -11.34 -4.82
N VAL A 27 -12.32 -10.58 -3.95
CA VAL A 27 -13.01 -9.82 -2.90
C VAL A 27 -13.77 -8.66 -3.54
N GLY A 28 -15.04 -8.47 -3.17
CA GLY A 28 -15.79 -7.28 -3.57
C GLY A 28 -15.25 -6.03 -2.86
N LEU A 29 -15.29 -4.86 -3.52
CA LEU A 29 -15.01 -3.59 -2.86
C LEU A 29 -16.06 -3.36 -1.76
N THR A 30 -15.67 -3.59 -0.51
CA THR A 30 -16.55 -3.42 0.66
C THR A 30 -16.14 -2.20 1.46
N CYS A 31 -17.10 -1.59 2.15
CA CYS A 31 -16.83 -0.47 3.07
C CYS A 31 -15.79 -0.86 4.13
N ASN A 32 -15.73 -2.13 4.53
CA ASN A 32 -14.74 -2.64 5.47
C ASN A 32 -13.30 -2.54 4.93
N LEU A 33 -13.08 -2.78 3.63
CA LEU A 33 -11.76 -2.66 3.01
C LEU A 33 -11.30 -1.20 3.01
N LEU A 34 -12.18 -0.28 2.61
CA LEU A 34 -11.90 1.16 2.67
C LEU A 34 -11.66 1.64 4.12
N ALA A 35 -12.44 1.15 5.07
CA ALA A 35 -12.25 1.43 6.49
C ALA A 35 -10.90 0.91 7.00
N GLN A 36 -10.45 -0.27 6.58
CA GLN A 36 -9.13 -0.81 6.91
C GLN A 36 -8.00 0.07 6.37
N ILE A 37 -8.11 0.56 5.12
CA ILE A 37 -7.14 1.53 4.57
C ILE A 37 -7.10 2.80 5.42
N SER A 38 -8.27 3.33 5.81
CA SER A 38 -8.36 4.48 6.70
C SER A 38 -7.71 4.23 8.06
N THR A 39 -7.94 3.06 8.66
CA THR A 39 -7.31 2.65 9.92
C THR A 39 -5.79 2.53 9.78
N LEU A 40 -5.28 1.98 8.68
CA LEU A 40 -3.84 1.91 8.39
C LEU A 40 -3.20 3.29 8.32
N ILE A 41 -3.91 4.28 7.78
CA ILE A 41 -3.48 5.67 7.76
C ILE A 41 -3.45 6.26 9.18
N HIS A 42 -4.52 6.04 9.94
CA HIS A 42 -4.62 6.52 11.32
C HIS A 42 -3.55 5.90 12.25
N LEU A 43 -3.17 4.65 11.99
CA LEU A 43 -2.11 3.92 12.68
C LEU A 43 -0.68 4.28 12.21
N LYS A 44 -0.52 5.29 11.34
CA LYS A 44 0.76 5.76 10.80
C LYS A 44 1.54 4.73 9.97
N PHE A 45 0.88 3.66 9.50
CA PHE A 45 1.48 2.76 8.49
C PHE A 45 1.48 3.41 7.10
N LEU A 46 0.40 4.13 6.79
CA LEU A 46 0.26 4.95 5.59
C LEU A 46 0.17 6.42 6.03
N ASN A 47 0.69 7.33 5.23
CA ASN A 47 0.55 8.77 5.47
C ASN A 47 0.04 9.46 4.20
N PHE A 48 -0.74 10.52 4.35
CA PHE A 48 -1.07 11.38 3.23
C PHE A 48 0.18 12.17 2.83
N ALA A 49 0.68 11.93 1.63
CA ALA A 49 1.72 12.76 1.03
C ALA A 49 1.16 14.08 0.49
N SER A 50 -0.11 14.07 0.04
CA SER A 50 -0.79 15.28 -0.42
C SER A 50 -2.32 15.07 -0.42
N GLY A 51 -3.08 16.13 -0.12
CA GLY A 51 -4.54 16.11 -0.21
C GLY A 51 -5.24 15.31 0.89
N GLU A 52 -4.88 15.53 2.16
CA GLU A 52 -5.52 14.88 3.33
C GLU A 52 -7.05 15.06 3.35
N GLY A 53 -7.56 16.18 2.83
CA GLY A 53 -8.99 16.47 2.71
C GLY A 53 -9.66 16.02 1.41
N THR A 54 -8.91 15.56 0.41
CA THR A 54 -9.43 15.12 -0.91
C THR A 54 -9.37 13.59 -1.08
N ALA A 55 -9.29 12.84 0.03
CA ALA A 55 -9.30 11.38 0.02
C ALA A 55 -10.50 10.76 -0.71
N MET A 56 -11.64 11.45 -0.66
CA MET A 56 -12.89 11.03 -1.30
C MET A 56 -12.99 11.46 -2.78
N ASP A 57 -12.16 12.41 -3.21
CA ASP A 57 -12.13 12.98 -4.58
C ASP A 57 -11.19 12.18 -5.51
N GLY A 58 -10.40 11.24 -4.97
CA GLY A 58 -9.45 10.43 -5.75
C GLY A 58 -8.11 11.14 -6.03
N SER A 59 -8.01 12.44 -5.72
CA SER A 59 -6.76 13.20 -5.85
C SER A 59 -5.77 12.99 -4.70
N ALA A 60 -6.19 12.39 -3.59
CA ALA A 60 -5.30 12.15 -2.46
C ALA A 60 -4.17 11.19 -2.80
N ARG A 61 -2.97 11.57 -2.41
CA ARG A 61 -1.77 10.76 -2.60
C ARG A 61 -1.32 10.23 -1.26
N LEU A 62 -1.23 8.91 -1.18
CA LEU A 62 -0.77 8.16 -0.03
C LEU A 62 0.69 7.78 -0.22
N GLN A 63 1.40 7.65 0.89
CA GLN A 63 2.78 7.20 0.94
C GLN A 63 2.92 6.16 2.05
N CYS A 64 3.63 5.08 1.74
CA CYS A 64 4.00 4.09 2.74
C CYS A 64 5.15 4.61 3.61
N THR A 65 4.94 4.67 4.91
CA THR A 65 5.97 5.04 5.90
C THR A 65 6.66 3.81 6.50
N VAL A 66 6.18 2.63 6.13
CA VAL A 66 6.66 1.35 6.66
C VAL A 66 8.00 0.94 6.05
N ARG A 67 8.92 0.44 6.88
CA ARG A 67 10.19 -0.12 6.40
C ARG A 67 10.00 -1.47 5.70
N MET A 68 10.87 -1.72 4.73
CA MET A 68 10.91 -2.98 3.96
C MET A 68 10.97 -4.24 4.85
N THR A 69 11.74 -4.21 5.94
CA THR A 69 11.85 -5.32 6.89
C THR A 69 10.48 -5.76 7.43
N PHE A 70 9.60 -4.81 7.74
CA PHE A 70 8.27 -5.13 8.26
C PHE A 70 7.37 -5.72 7.18
N ILE A 71 7.44 -5.20 5.95
CA ILE A 71 6.71 -5.74 4.79
C ILE A 71 7.13 -7.20 4.51
N VAL A 72 8.43 -7.49 4.59
CA VAL A 72 8.94 -8.87 4.43
C VAL A 72 8.47 -9.79 5.56
N HIS A 73 8.38 -9.30 6.80
CA HIS A 73 7.83 -10.10 7.91
C HIS A 73 6.35 -10.41 7.72
N ILE A 74 5.53 -9.44 7.30
CA ILE A 74 4.13 -9.68 6.95
C ILE A 74 4.01 -10.70 5.81
N GLY A 75 4.80 -10.52 4.75
CA GLY A 75 4.83 -11.46 3.63
C GLY A 75 5.11 -12.89 4.09
N LYS A 76 6.11 -13.09 4.96
CA LYS A 76 6.38 -14.41 5.56
C LYS A 76 5.22 -14.96 6.38
N MET A 77 4.52 -14.11 7.15
CA MET A 77 3.40 -14.52 7.99
C MET A 77 2.18 -14.96 7.19
N VAL A 78 1.93 -14.30 6.05
CA VAL A 78 0.84 -14.63 5.11
C VAL A 78 1.24 -15.71 4.09
N GLY A 79 2.53 -16.09 4.05
CA GLY A 79 3.06 -16.98 3.02
C GLY A 79 3.23 -16.32 1.64
N PHE A 80 3.17 -14.99 1.57
CA PHE A 80 3.32 -14.20 0.36
C PHE A 80 4.76 -13.73 0.15
N ASN A 81 5.35 -14.08 -1.00
CA ASN A 81 6.74 -13.75 -1.29
C ASN A 81 6.88 -12.35 -1.92
N VAL A 82 6.92 -11.31 -1.09
CA VAL A 82 7.08 -9.92 -1.54
C VAL A 82 8.35 -9.73 -2.37
N ARG A 83 9.42 -10.51 -2.12
CA ARG A 83 10.70 -10.41 -2.86
C ARG A 83 10.54 -10.64 -4.36
N GLN A 84 9.62 -11.51 -4.76
CA GLN A 84 9.35 -11.80 -6.17
C GLN A 84 8.76 -10.61 -6.92
N TYR A 85 8.09 -9.69 -6.20
CA TYR A 85 7.46 -8.49 -6.78
C TYR A 85 8.35 -7.24 -6.69
N LEU A 86 9.48 -7.29 -5.97
CA LEU A 86 10.46 -6.24 -6.12
C LEU A 86 11.13 -6.44 -7.46
N CYS A 87 10.89 -5.47 -8.35
CA CYS A 87 11.75 -5.30 -9.51
C CYS A 87 13.12 -4.92 -8.96
N ASP A 88 13.99 -5.92 -8.83
CA ASP A 88 15.43 -5.70 -8.70
C ASP A 88 15.81 -4.96 -9.99
N PHE A 89 15.99 -3.64 -9.89
CA PHE A 89 16.62 -2.87 -10.95
C PHE A 89 18.06 -3.40 -11.03
N PHE A 90 18.24 -4.39 -11.90
CA PHE A 90 19.53 -4.88 -12.33
C PHE A 90 20.32 -3.77 -13.03
#